data_AF-W7EI44-F1
#
_entry.id   AF-W7EI44-F1
#
_cell.length_a   1.000
_cell.length_b   1.000
_cell.length_c   1.000
_cell.angle_alpha   90.00
_cell.angle_beta   90.00
_cell.angle_gamma   90.00
#
_symmetry.space_group_name_H-M   'P 1'
#
loop_
_entity.id
_entity.type
_entity.pdbx_description
1 polymer ?
#
loop_
_entity_poly.entity_id
_entity_poly.type
_entity_poly.pdbx_seq_one_letter_code
_entity_poly.pdbx_strand_id
1 'polypeptide(L)'
;MAQDNAPNVTPTHTDNDADTSMSDAATPQPAPKLEKPAHILQQTTFRKPTWSYLHLALTSPSFPPATSPPTTDISPLLISPLLTSALRTYLGTMGAAIPIDILKTTGREVWIRVPRQDVRGVRAALGSWVGRVEGEDVGVEAGRIGVAWRVLGGAGVLGGMGDGSEVFR
;
A
#
# COMPACT_ATOMS: atom_id res chain seq x y z
N MET A 1 -2.74 73.01 6.49
CA MET A 1 -3.55 73.92 7.33
C MET A 1 -4.30 73.05 8.32
N ALA A 2 -3.86 73.10 9.57
CA ALA A 2 -4.53 72.49 10.71
C ALA A 2 -5.72 73.37 11.13
N GLN A 3 -6.77 72.76 11.68
CA GLN A 3 -7.73 73.45 12.53
C GLN A 3 -8.14 72.51 13.67
N ASP A 4 -7.91 73.02 14.88
CA ASP A 4 -8.20 72.49 16.19
C ASP A 4 -9.70 72.30 16.46
N ASN A 5 -10.03 71.35 17.33
CA ASN A 5 -10.72 71.71 18.58
C ASN A 5 -10.58 70.61 19.64
N ALA A 6 -10.27 71.05 20.86
CA ALA A 6 -9.93 70.28 22.04
C ALA A 6 -11.15 70.17 23.01
N PRO A 7 -11.01 69.86 24.32
CA PRO A 7 -11.35 68.55 24.91
C PRO A 7 -12.25 68.64 26.17
N ASN A 8 -12.22 67.58 27.01
CA ASN A 8 -12.53 67.53 28.46
C ASN A 8 -13.99 67.09 28.83
N VAL A 9 -14.34 66.28 29.85
CA VAL A 9 -13.67 65.67 31.02
C VAL A 9 -14.50 64.47 31.56
N THR A 10 -13.79 63.60 32.30
CA THR A 10 -14.04 62.44 33.22
C THR A 10 -15.21 62.52 34.24
N PRO A 11 -15.42 61.58 35.22
CA PRO A 11 -15.14 60.12 35.39
C PRO A 11 -16.43 59.34 35.85
N THR A 12 -16.43 58.04 36.21
CA THR A 12 -16.43 57.55 37.63
C THR A 12 -16.41 56.01 37.67
N HIS A 13 -15.53 55.48 38.53
CA HIS A 13 -15.34 54.08 38.93
C HIS A 13 -16.23 53.76 40.14
N THR A 14 -16.80 52.57 40.26
CA THR A 14 -17.22 52.04 41.57
C THR A 14 -17.08 50.52 41.61
N ASP A 15 -16.16 50.09 42.48
CA ASP A 15 -15.91 48.73 42.93
C ASP A 15 -17.16 48.09 43.55
N ASN A 16 -17.30 46.77 43.41
CA ASN A 16 -18.10 45.97 44.32
C ASN A 16 -17.20 44.88 44.93
N ASP A 17 -16.86 45.13 46.20
CA ASP A 17 -16.17 44.21 47.10
C ASP A 17 -17.03 43.01 47.52
N ALA A 18 -16.33 42.01 48.03
CA ALA A 18 -16.72 40.63 48.23
C ALA A 18 -17.56 40.31 49.49
N ASP A 19 -18.13 39.11 49.42
CA ASP A 19 -18.36 38.11 50.48
C ASP A 19 -19.61 38.20 51.38
N THR A 20 -20.46 37.17 51.32
CA THR A 20 -20.88 36.35 52.48
C THR A 20 -21.85 35.22 52.06
N SER A 21 -21.39 34.00 52.33
CA SER A 21 -21.97 32.63 52.38
C SER A 21 -23.47 32.42 52.71
N MET A 22 -24.13 31.42 52.07
CA MET A 22 -24.45 30.09 52.66
C MET A 22 -25.19 29.10 51.71
N SER A 23 -24.60 27.91 51.61
CA SER A 23 -25.02 26.48 51.45
C SER A 23 -26.25 25.95 50.66
N ASP A 24 -25.98 24.75 50.11
CA ASP A 24 -26.83 23.54 49.90
C ASP A 24 -27.25 23.29 48.43
N ALA A 25 -27.08 22.13 47.77
CA ALA A 25 -26.68 20.78 48.16
C ALA A 25 -25.91 20.11 47.00
N ALA A 26 -24.97 19.23 47.31
CA ALA A 26 -24.14 18.51 46.36
C ALA A 26 -24.92 17.43 45.56
N THR A 27 -24.77 17.42 44.23
CA THR A 27 -24.95 16.19 43.42
C THR A 27 -23.59 15.81 42.85
N PRO A 28 -23.01 14.64 43.17
CA PRO A 28 -21.75 14.22 42.59
C PRO A 28 -21.98 13.83 41.12
N GLN A 29 -21.52 14.63 40.17
CA GLN A 29 -21.35 14.16 38.80
C GLN A 29 -20.14 13.22 38.76
N PRO A 30 -20.30 11.96 38.31
CA PRO A 30 -19.16 11.06 38.17
C PRO A 30 -18.24 11.59 37.06
N ALA A 31 -16.99 11.84 37.41
CA ALA A 31 -15.95 12.21 36.46
C ALA A 31 -15.84 11.13 35.36
N PRO A 32 -15.71 11.51 34.08
CA PRO A 32 -15.46 10.54 33.02
C PRO A 32 -14.13 9.84 33.31
N LYS A 33 -14.21 8.54 33.59
CA LYS A 33 -13.06 7.68 33.85
C LYS A 33 -12.23 7.66 32.57
N LEU A 34 -11.05 8.28 32.63
CA LEU A 34 -10.06 8.23 31.56
C LEU A 34 -9.73 6.75 31.28
N GLU A 35 -10.25 6.22 30.17
CA GLU A 35 -9.97 4.85 29.76
C GLU A 35 -8.48 4.75 29.47
N LYS A 36 -7.79 3.90 30.23
CA LYS A 36 -6.38 3.60 29.98
C LYS A 36 -6.29 2.96 28.59
N PRO A 37 -5.50 3.49 27.65
CA PRO A 37 -5.34 2.84 26.35
C PRO A 37 -4.83 1.43 26.58
N ALA A 38 -5.47 0.46 25.91
CA ALA A 38 -5.10 -0.95 25.94
C ALA A 38 -3.57 -1.07 25.80
N HIS A 39 -2.93 -1.73 26.76
CA HIS A 39 -1.49 -1.87 26.76
C HIS A 39 -1.11 -2.74 25.57
N ILE A 40 -0.51 -2.13 24.55
CA ILE A 40 0.04 -2.86 23.41
C ILE A 40 1.17 -3.71 23.96
N LEU A 41 0.88 -4.99 24.24
CA LEU A 41 1.83 -5.88 24.89
C LEU A 41 3.10 -6.07 24.06
N GLN A 42 2.98 -6.00 22.73
CA GLN A 42 4.11 -6.04 21.80
C GLN A 42 3.81 -5.23 20.54
N GLN A 43 4.42 -4.06 20.39
CA GLN A 43 4.45 -3.29 19.15
C GLN A 43 5.73 -3.61 18.39
N THR A 44 5.70 -4.64 17.54
CA THR A 44 6.81 -4.87 16.61
C THR A 44 6.67 -3.85 15.47
N THR A 45 7.57 -2.87 15.44
CA THR A 45 7.68 -2.00 14.27
C THR A 45 8.84 -2.56 13.46
N PHE A 46 8.56 -3.37 12.43
CA PHE A 46 9.55 -3.66 11.38
C PHE A 46 9.81 -2.34 10.65
N ARG A 47 10.68 -1.49 11.21
CA ARG A 47 10.62 -0.04 10.96
C ARG A 47 10.80 0.31 9.49
N LYS A 48 11.49 -0.51 8.68
CA LYS A 48 11.57 -0.37 7.21
C LYS A 48 11.94 -1.70 6.55
N PRO A 49 10.98 -2.57 6.16
CA PRO A 49 11.33 -3.67 5.27
C PRO A 49 11.93 -3.09 3.97
N THR A 50 13.12 -3.54 3.61
CA THR A 50 13.83 -3.06 2.40
C THR A 50 13.18 -3.55 1.11
N TRP A 51 12.49 -4.69 1.21
CA TRP A 51 11.81 -5.35 0.11
C TRP A 51 10.30 -5.35 0.30
N SER A 52 9.58 -5.46 -0.81
CA SER A 52 8.15 -5.70 -0.88
C SER A 52 7.91 -6.91 -1.78
N TYR A 53 6.97 -7.74 -1.38
CA TYR A 53 6.63 -8.98 -2.06
C TYR A 53 5.33 -8.79 -2.82
N LEU A 54 5.30 -9.22 -4.07
CA LEU A 54 4.12 -9.14 -4.94
C LEU A 54 3.79 -10.53 -5.46
N HIS A 55 2.49 -10.81 -5.52
CA HIS A 55 1.93 -12.02 -6.10
C HIS A 55 1.18 -11.61 -7.35
N LEU A 56 1.59 -12.21 -8.46
CA LEU A 56 1.16 -11.87 -9.80
C LEU A 56 0.57 -13.11 -10.46
N ALA A 57 -0.41 -12.91 -11.33
CA ALA A 57 -0.88 -13.92 -12.26
C ALA A 57 -0.74 -13.41 -13.69
N LEU A 58 -0.20 -14.24 -14.57
CA LEU A 58 -0.25 -13.99 -16.01
C LEU A 58 -1.64 -14.34 -16.52
N THR A 59 -2.27 -13.40 -17.22
CA THR A 59 -3.63 -13.53 -17.75
C THR A 59 -3.66 -13.31 -19.26
N SER A 60 -4.55 -14.01 -19.95
CA SER A 60 -4.77 -13.91 -21.39
C SER A 60 -6.23 -14.28 -21.68
N PRO A 61 -6.89 -13.65 -22.66
CA PRO A 61 -8.23 -14.08 -23.09
C PRO A 61 -8.25 -15.50 -23.67
N SER A 62 -7.11 -16.02 -24.14
CA SER A 62 -6.98 -17.38 -24.68
C SER A 62 -6.76 -18.44 -23.61
N PHE A 63 -6.67 -18.04 -22.33
CA PHE A 63 -6.49 -19.00 -21.24
C PHE A 63 -7.81 -19.64 -20.84
N PRO A 64 -7.85 -20.98 -20.65
CA PRO A 64 -9.04 -21.63 -20.13
C PRO A 64 -9.34 -21.08 -18.72
N PRO A 65 -10.63 -20.99 -18.34
CA PRO A 65 -11.02 -20.61 -16.99
C PRO A 65 -10.37 -21.55 -15.96
N ALA A 66 -10.10 -21.02 -14.76
CA ALA A 66 -9.25 -21.58 -13.69
C ALA A 66 -9.63 -22.98 -13.12
N THR A 67 -10.50 -23.72 -13.80
CA THR A 67 -10.97 -25.06 -13.42
C THR A 67 -9.93 -26.16 -13.70
N SER A 68 -8.93 -25.90 -14.55
CA SER A 68 -7.81 -26.82 -14.80
C SER A 68 -6.49 -26.20 -14.33
N PRO A 69 -5.71 -26.85 -13.44
CA PRO A 69 -4.38 -26.38 -13.13
C PRO A 69 -3.55 -26.40 -14.42
N PRO A 70 -2.80 -25.32 -14.74
CA PRO A 70 -1.84 -25.38 -15.82
C PRO A 70 -0.85 -26.52 -15.53
N THR A 71 -0.71 -27.43 -16.49
CA THR A 71 0.10 -28.66 -16.34
C THR A 71 1.60 -28.35 -16.18
N THR A 72 2.03 -27.14 -16.58
CA THR A 72 3.42 -26.73 -16.58
C THR A 72 3.56 -25.33 -15.99
N ASP A 73 4.57 -25.16 -15.13
CA ASP A 73 4.96 -23.86 -14.60
C ASP A 73 5.56 -22.99 -15.71
N ILE A 74 5.22 -21.69 -15.74
CA ILE A 74 5.84 -20.76 -16.67
C ILE A 74 7.34 -20.63 -16.36
N SER A 75 8.16 -20.70 -17.40
CA SER A 75 9.61 -20.56 -17.29
C SER A 75 10.02 -19.19 -16.73
N PRO A 76 10.89 -19.13 -15.70
CA PRO A 76 11.45 -17.88 -15.19
C PRO A 76 12.16 -17.03 -16.26
N LEU A 77 12.71 -17.69 -17.29
CA LEU A 77 13.39 -17.04 -18.41
C LEU A 77 12.42 -16.24 -19.30
N LEU A 78 11.15 -16.63 -19.34
CA LEU A 78 10.10 -15.88 -20.04
C LEU A 78 9.55 -14.75 -19.17
N ILE A 79 9.42 -14.99 -17.87
CA ILE A 79 8.87 -14.01 -16.92
C ILE A 79 9.77 -12.77 -16.83
N SER A 80 11.09 -12.96 -16.72
CA SER A 80 12.05 -11.86 -16.58
C SER A 80 11.96 -10.78 -17.68
N PRO A 81 11.99 -11.13 -18.99
CA PRO A 81 11.85 -10.15 -20.06
C PRO A 81 10.44 -9.55 -20.13
N LEU A 82 9.38 -10.27 -19.75
CA LEU A 82 8.02 -9.70 -19.71
C LEU A 82 7.87 -8.66 -18.59
N LEU A 83 8.41 -8.94 -17.40
CA LEU A 83 8.46 -7.97 -16.29
C LEU A 83 9.30 -6.76 -16.68
N THR A 84 10.49 -7.00 -17.24
CA THR A 84 11.39 -5.92 -17.68
C THR A 84 10.75 -5.07 -18.77
N SER A 85 10.03 -5.67 -19.71
CA SER A 85 9.28 -4.97 -20.76
C SER A 85 8.20 -4.09 -20.16
N ALA A 86 7.38 -4.62 -19.24
CA ALA A 86 6.34 -3.85 -18.55
C ALA A 86 6.91 -2.62 -17.85
N LEU A 87 7.98 -2.81 -17.09
CA LEU A 87 8.64 -1.72 -16.38
C LEU A 87 9.27 -0.71 -17.32
N ARG A 88 9.88 -1.17 -18.41
CA ARG A 88 10.48 -0.29 -19.41
C ARG A 88 9.44 0.56 -20.13
N THR A 89 8.26 0.00 -20.43
CA THR A 89 7.19 0.76 -21.10
C THR A 89 6.59 1.85 -20.22
N TYR A 90 6.52 1.64 -18.91
CA TYR A 90 5.89 2.59 -17.99
C TYR A 90 6.90 3.58 -17.36
N LEU A 91 8.08 3.10 -16.96
CA LEU A 91 9.11 3.88 -16.23
C LEU A 91 10.37 4.16 -17.07
N GLY A 92 10.43 3.69 -18.32
CA GLY A 92 11.59 3.88 -19.19
C GLY A 92 12.80 3.03 -18.80
N THR A 93 13.99 3.52 -19.14
CA THR A 93 15.27 2.83 -18.86
C THR A 93 15.49 2.59 -17.35
N MET A 94 15.02 3.51 -16.50
CA MET A 94 15.07 3.38 -15.05
C MET A 94 14.24 2.20 -14.55
N GLY A 95 13.05 1.98 -15.12
CA GLY A 95 12.21 0.83 -14.80
C GLY A 95 12.90 -0.50 -15.06
N ALA A 96 13.62 -0.59 -16.17
CA ALA A 96 14.36 -1.80 -16.54
C ALA A 96 15.58 -2.06 -15.64
N ALA A 97 16.05 -1.06 -14.89
CA ALA A 97 17.15 -1.18 -13.94
C ALA A 97 16.69 -1.51 -12.51
N ILE A 98 15.37 -1.58 -12.26
CA ILE A 98 14.83 -1.97 -10.95
C ILE A 98 15.25 -3.43 -10.68
N PRO A 99 15.94 -3.72 -9.57
CA PRO A 99 16.32 -5.08 -9.24
C PRO A 99 15.07 -5.85 -8.81
N ILE A 100 14.71 -6.89 -9.57
CA ILE A 100 13.57 -7.76 -9.29
C ILE A 100 14.06 -9.18 -9.24
N ASP A 101 13.65 -9.91 -8.21
CA ASP A 101 13.96 -11.32 -8.11
C ASP A 101 12.67 -12.14 -8.10
N ILE A 102 12.68 -13.19 -8.92
CA ILE A 102 11.61 -14.18 -9.00
C ILE A 102 11.86 -15.20 -7.89
N LEU A 103 10.90 -15.32 -6.97
CA LEU A 103 11.02 -16.20 -5.80
C LEU A 103 10.45 -17.59 -6.10
N LYS A 104 9.30 -17.62 -6.76
CA LYS A 104 8.57 -18.85 -7.07
C LYS A 104 7.70 -18.64 -8.30
N THR A 105 7.56 -19.71 -9.07
CA THR A 105 6.62 -19.83 -10.18
C THR A 105 5.75 -21.05 -9.91
N THR A 106 4.43 -20.90 -10.03
CA THR A 106 3.50 -22.03 -9.91
C THR A 106 2.39 -21.83 -10.91
N GLY A 107 2.37 -22.68 -11.92
CA GLY A 107 1.51 -22.53 -13.08
C GLY A 107 1.74 -21.17 -13.74
N ARG A 108 0.73 -20.31 -13.65
CA ARG A 108 0.73 -18.94 -14.20
C ARG A 108 0.92 -17.86 -13.15
N GLU A 109 1.12 -18.27 -11.90
CA GLU A 109 1.34 -17.37 -10.78
C GLU A 109 2.83 -17.22 -10.50
N VAL A 110 3.21 -16.01 -10.12
CA VAL A 110 4.61 -15.61 -9.90
C VAL A 110 4.67 -14.78 -8.62
N TRP A 111 5.63 -15.13 -7.77
CA TRP A 111 5.98 -14.36 -6.59
C TRP A 111 7.29 -13.64 -6.85
N ILE A 112 7.29 -12.32 -6.71
CA ILE A 112 8.47 -11.49 -6.90
C ILE A 112 8.77 -10.67 -5.66
N ARG A 113 10.06 -10.35 -5.46
CA ARG A 113 10.48 -9.28 -4.54
C ARG A 113 10.96 -8.07 -5.34
N VAL A 114 10.62 -6.89 -4.80
CA VAL A 114 10.91 -5.58 -5.40
C VAL A 114 11.35 -4.64 -4.27
N PRO A 115 12.29 -3.70 -4.50
CA PRO A 115 12.62 -2.70 -3.50
C PRO A 115 11.39 -1.90 -3.09
N ARG A 116 11.26 -1.63 -1.80
CA ARG A 116 10.04 -1.01 -1.24
C ARG A 116 9.75 0.37 -1.85
N GLN A 117 10.78 1.13 -2.22
CA GLN A 117 10.60 2.44 -2.84
C GLN A 117 9.96 2.36 -4.23
N ASP A 118 10.17 1.25 -4.94
CA ASP A 118 9.75 1.09 -6.34
C ASP A 118 8.40 0.37 -6.48
N VAL A 119 7.91 -0.26 -5.40
CA VAL A 119 6.69 -1.11 -5.42
C VAL A 119 5.47 -0.42 -6.03
N ARG A 120 5.30 0.89 -5.79
CA ARG A 120 4.16 1.65 -6.34
C ARG A 120 4.26 1.79 -7.85
N GLY A 121 5.45 2.14 -8.35
CA GLY A 121 5.72 2.24 -9.79
C GLY A 121 5.62 0.88 -10.47
N VAL A 122 6.14 -0.18 -9.84
CA VAL A 122 6.04 -1.55 -10.36
C VAL A 122 4.58 -2.01 -10.46
N ARG A 123 3.75 -1.78 -9.43
CA ARG A 123 2.32 -2.15 -9.50
C ARG A 123 1.59 -1.41 -10.61
N ALA A 124 1.85 -0.12 -10.79
CA ALA A 124 1.25 0.67 -11.85
C ALA A 124 1.68 0.18 -13.24
N ALA A 125 2.99 -0.06 -13.43
CA ALA A 125 3.54 -0.59 -14.66
C ALA A 125 2.89 -1.92 -15.05
N LEU A 126 2.87 -2.89 -14.14
CA LEU A 126 2.30 -4.21 -14.37
C LEU A 126 0.80 -4.15 -14.68
N GLY A 127 0.04 -3.33 -13.95
CA GLY A 127 -1.40 -3.19 -14.16
C GLY A 127 -1.79 -2.51 -15.49
N SER A 128 -0.90 -1.68 -16.04
CA SER A 128 -1.11 -0.98 -17.32
C SER A 128 -0.58 -1.72 -18.55
N TRP A 129 0.21 -2.78 -18.35
CA TRP A 129 0.97 -3.39 -19.43
C TRP A 129 0.24 -4.56 -20.08
N VAL A 130 0.34 -4.62 -21.41
CA VAL A 130 -0.10 -5.75 -22.24
C VAL A 130 1.03 -6.11 -23.19
N GLY A 131 1.42 -7.39 -23.20
CA GLY A 131 2.44 -7.94 -24.09
C GLY A 131 1.89 -9.01 -25.02
N ARG A 132 2.78 -9.55 -25.85
CA ARG A 132 2.50 -10.72 -26.69
C ARG A 132 3.60 -11.75 -26.50
N VAL A 133 3.21 -13.01 -26.43
CA VAL A 133 4.11 -14.17 -26.30
C VAL A 133 3.63 -15.29 -27.21
N GLU A 134 4.50 -16.23 -27.54
CA GLU A 134 4.08 -17.43 -28.25
C GLU A 134 3.21 -18.30 -27.32
N GLY A 135 2.13 -18.88 -27.86
CA GLY A 135 1.19 -19.69 -27.08
C GLY A 135 1.87 -20.92 -26.46
N GLU A 136 2.82 -21.53 -27.18
CA GLU A 136 3.59 -22.69 -26.74
C GLU A 136 4.33 -22.41 -25.42
N ASP A 137 4.94 -21.24 -25.30
CA ASP A 137 5.66 -20.77 -24.11
C ASP A 137 4.78 -20.68 -22.84
N VAL A 138 3.45 -20.60 -23.02
CA VAL A 138 2.47 -20.49 -21.92
C VAL A 138 1.49 -21.68 -21.89
N GLY A 139 1.77 -22.73 -22.67
CA GLY A 139 0.95 -23.94 -22.73
C GLY A 139 -0.43 -23.73 -23.35
N VAL A 140 -0.53 -22.88 -24.37
CA VAL A 140 -1.73 -22.61 -25.18
C VAL A 140 -1.45 -22.98 -26.64
N GLU A 141 -2.51 -23.16 -27.43
CA GLU A 141 -2.43 -23.43 -28.87
C GLU A 141 -1.45 -22.50 -29.61
N ALA A 142 -0.84 -23.02 -30.67
CA ALA A 142 0.22 -22.34 -31.41
C ALA A 142 -0.24 -20.98 -31.98
N GLY A 143 0.58 -19.95 -31.76
CA GLY A 143 0.35 -18.58 -32.24
C GLY A 143 0.64 -17.53 -31.18
N ARG A 144 0.75 -16.27 -31.59
CA ARG A 144 1.00 -15.16 -30.65
C ARG A 144 -0.27 -14.77 -29.89
N ILE A 145 -0.23 -14.94 -28.58
CA ILE A 145 -1.31 -14.56 -27.68
C ILE A 145 -1.01 -13.25 -26.95
N GLY A 146 -2.05 -12.46 -26.70
CA GLY A 146 -1.94 -11.26 -25.84
C GLY A 146 -1.92 -11.68 -24.38
N VAL A 147 -0.97 -11.16 -23.60
CA VAL A 147 -0.83 -11.45 -22.17
C VAL A 147 -0.77 -10.16 -21.36
N ALA A 148 -1.29 -10.20 -20.14
CA ALA A 148 -1.27 -9.08 -19.21
C ALA A 148 -1.00 -9.58 -17.78
N TRP A 149 -0.40 -8.72 -16.97
CA TRP A 149 -0.15 -9.02 -15.57
C TRP A 149 -1.33 -8.59 -14.70
N ARG A 150 -1.80 -9.51 -13.85
CA ARG A 150 -2.76 -9.21 -12.79
C ARG A 150 -2.04 -9.26 -11.44
N VAL A 151 -2.10 -8.17 -10.69
CA VAL A 151 -1.58 -8.13 -9.32
C VAL A 151 -2.63 -8.74 -8.38
N LEU A 152 -2.35 -9.91 -7.82
CA LEU A 152 -3.23 -10.62 -6.90
C LEU A 152 -3.12 -10.09 -5.47
N GLY A 153 -1.89 -9.77 -5.04
CA GLY A 153 -1.61 -9.35 -3.67
C GLY A 153 -0.26 -8.67 -3.53
N GLY A 154 0.00 -8.09 -2.35
CA GLY A 154 1.32 -7.58 -2.01
C GLY A 154 1.46 -7.29 -0.52
N ALA A 155 2.64 -7.58 0.04
CA ALA A 155 2.94 -7.36 1.44
C ALA A 155 4.39 -6.88 1.65
N GLY A 156 4.60 -6.12 2.74
CA GLY A 156 5.94 -5.66 3.14
C GLY A 156 6.79 -6.74 3.82
N VAL A 157 6.19 -7.87 4.16
CA VAL A 157 6.85 -9.05 4.73
C VAL A 157 6.24 -10.30 4.10
N LEU A 158 7.04 -11.36 3.94
CA LEU A 158 6.59 -12.63 3.34
C LEU A 158 5.39 -13.22 4.08
N GLY A 159 5.38 -13.20 5.42
CA GLY A 159 4.24 -13.65 6.24
C GLY A 159 3.02 -12.71 6.22
N GLY A 160 3.04 -11.64 5.43
CA GLY A 160 1.87 -10.81 5.16
C GLY A 160 1.15 -11.18 3.86
N MET A 161 1.73 -12.10 3.06
CA MET A 161 1.16 -12.62 1.82
C MET A 161 0.61 -14.04 2.04
N GLY A 162 -0.33 -14.20 2.98
CA GLY A 162 -0.72 -15.52 3.48
C GLY A 162 0.19 -15.97 4.64
N ASP A 163 0.29 -17.27 4.91
CA ASP A 163 1.10 -17.81 6.01
C ASP A 163 2.62 -17.83 5.72
N GLY A 164 3.03 -17.40 4.52
CA GLY A 164 4.41 -17.42 4.04
C GLY A 164 4.94 -18.81 3.62
N SER A 165 4.18 -19.88 3.86
CA SER A 165 4.55 -21.25 3.45
C SER A 165 4.37 -21.48 1.95
N GLU A 166 3.49 -20.70 1.32
CA GLU A 166 3.23 -20.79 -0.12
C GLU A 166 4.46 -20.47 -0.97
N VAL A 167 5.44 -19.72 -0.42
CA VAL A 167 6.65 -19.30 -1.14
C VAL A 167 7.81 -20.32 -1.00
N PHE A 168 7.84 -21.12 0.07
CA PHE A 168 8.98 -22.00 0.40
C PHE A 168 8.65 -23.49 0.53
N ARG A 169 7.49 -23.94 0.04
CA ARG A 169 7.18 -25.36 -0.09
C ARG A 169 7.73 -25.94 -1.39
#